data_AF-M3A8V6-F1
#
_entry.id   AF-M3A8V6-F1
#
_cell.length_a   1.000
_cell.length_b   1.000
_cell.length_c   1.000
_cell.angle_alpha   90.00
_cell.angle_beta   90.00
_cell.angle_gamma   90.00
#
_symmetry.space_group_name_H-M   'P 1'
#
loop_
_entity.id
_entity.type
_entity.pdbx_description
1 polymer ?
#
loop_
_entity_poly.entity_id
_entity_poly.type
_entity_poly.pdbx_seq_one_letter_code
_entity_poly.pdbx_strand_id
1 'polypeptide(L)'
;MGMARLTTMAFHGENMVPPAIELLKRAEADPTDSAALLDLATIHFLLGHEEAGQAYQERALARDQVYRDPFDGDAEPEISLLAFAAPGNLMSNVPIQFLLEGSGIRLDTLYVVPGMDLPERVPGHDMAMVIVGESEPNREILERIAAFADLWPCQPVLNDPRKVLQLSRDGVSTLLAGAKGVRIPATTRVDPETLTRLGRGEVALADLLPDGSFPVIARPLDSHAGKGLAKLDDPSTIALYLAAQPAEGYYLSSFVDYRGADGLFRKYRIAMIDGKPFVCHMAVSSHWMIHYLNADMRESAEKRAEEAQAFATFDRDFAARHAGAFAAMAERIGLDYFAMDCAETPDGQLLVFEADTAMIVHAMDPPDIFPYKAPQMRRIFKAFQDMLRRIKQAKSA
;
A
#
# COMPACT_ATOMS: atom_id res chain seq x y z
N MET A 1 -17.45 4.71 13.84
CA MET A 1 -16.57 3.76 14.54
C MET A 1 -15.15 3.94 14.07
N GLY A 2 -14.95 4.18 12.78
CA GLY A 2 -13.64 4.47 12.20
C GLY A 2 -12.98 3.20 11.67
N MET A 3 -12.26 3.35 10.56
CA MET A 3 -11.66 2.24 9.83
C MET A 3 -10.67 1.47 10.70
N ALA A 4 -9.75 2.14 11.39
CA ALA A 4 -8.71 1.49 12.20
C ALA A 4 -9.28 0.56 13.29
N ARG A 5 -10.34 0.98 13.98
CA ARG A 5 -11.01 0.17 15.00
C ARG A 5 -11.68 -1.05 14.39
N LEU A 6 -12.44 -0.87 13.31
CA LEU A 6 -13.15 -1.97 12.64
C LEU A 6 -12.17 -3.00 12.09
N THR A 7 -11.06 -2.55 11.50
CA THR A 7 -10.01 -3.44 11.00
C THR A 7 -9.30 -4.17 12.12
N THR A 8 -9.04 -3.51 13.27
CA THR A 8 -8.46 -4.19 14.44
C THR A 8 -9.35 -5.31 14.97
N MET A 9 -10.66 -5.05 15.10
CA MET A 9 -11.65 -6.06 15.50
C MET A 9 -11.64 -7.25 14.52
N ALA A 10 -11.69 -6.98 13.21
CA ALA A 10 -11.66 -8.03 12.19
C ALA A 10 -10.34 -8.81 12.21
N PHE A 11 -9.20 -8.12 12.37
CA PHE A 11 -7.87 -8.73 12.44
C PHE A 11 -7.73 -9.67 13.65
N HIS A 12 -8.35 -9.33 14.79
CA HIS A 12 -8.39 -10.18 15.98
C HIS A 12 -9.46 -11.28 15.94
N GLY A 13 -10.22 -11.39 14.84
CA GLY A 13 -11.25 -12.40 14.68
C GLY A 13 -12.50 -12.15 15.52
N GLU A 14 -12.75 -10.90 15.93
CA GLU A 14 -13.97 -10.54 16.63
C GLU A 14 -15.21 -10.70 15.75
N ASN A 15 -16.36 -10.95 16.37
CA ASN A 15 -17.61 -11.06 15.65
C ASN A 15 -18.10 -9.68 15.18
N MET A 16 -18.11 -9.47 13.87
CA MET A 16 -18.53 -8.21 13.24
C MET A 16 -20.07 -8.07 13.09
N VAL A 17 -20.86 -9.10 13.41
CA VAL A 17 -22.33 -9.06 13.27
C VAL A 17 -22.98 -8.06 14.24
N PRO A 18 -22.68 -8.06 15.55
CA PRO A 18 -23.25 -7.07 16.47
C PRO A 18 -22.99 -5.61 16.06
N PRO A 19 -21.75 -5.16 15.74
CA PRO A 19 -21.55 -3.77 15.31
C PRO A 19 -22.24 -3.47 13.98
N ALA A 20 -22.31 -4.43 13.04
CA ALA A 20 -23.06 -4.22 11.79
C ALA A 20 -24.56 -4.00 12.03
N ILE A 21 -25.19 -4.79 12.92
CA ILE A 21 -26.62 -4.61 13.26
C ILE A 21 -26.86 -3.23 13.90
N GLU A 22 -25.97 -2.79 14.78
CA GLU A 22 -26.10 -1.49 15.43
C GLU A 22 -25.95 -0.33 14.43
N LEU A 23 -24.97 -0.41 13.53
CA LEU A 23 -24.79 0.59 12.48
C LEU A 23 -25.98 0.62 11.51
N LEU A 24 -26.56 -0.54 11.19
CA LEU A 24 -27.76 -0.61 10.35
C LEU A 24 -28.95 0.08 11.04
N LYS A 25 -29.21 -0.22 12.32
CA LYS A 25 -30.27 0.45 13.09
C LYS A 25 -30.06 1.96 13.16
N ARG A 26 -28.81 2.39 13.35
CA ARG A 26 -28.44 3.81 13.38
C ARG A 26 -28.74 4.50 12.05
N ALA A 27 -28.34 3.90 10.94
CA ALA A 27 -28.63 4.41 9.60
C ALA A 27 -30.14 4.39 9.23
N GLU A 28 -30.90 3.42 9.76
CA GLU A 28 -32.37 3.36 9.59
C GLU A 28 -33.09 4.41 10.43
N ALA A 29 -32.61 4.67 11.65
CA ALA A 29 -33.20 5.65 12.57
C ALA A 29 -32.90 7.10 12.16
N ASP A 30 -31.72 7.36 11.59
CA ASP A 30 -31.31 8.66 11.07
C ASP A 30 -30.79 8.53 9.62
N PRO A 31 -31.64 8.81 8.61
CA PRO A 31 -31.25 8.78 7.21
C PRO A 31 -30.15 9.79 6.83
N THR A 32 -29.79 10.71 7.72
CA THR A 32 -28.69 11.67 7.52
C THR A 32 -27.35 11.14 8.03
N ASP A 33 -27.33 10.01 8.73
CA ASP A 33 -26.13 9.41 9.28
C ASP A 33 -25.35 8.59 8.23
N SER A 34 -24.79 9.30 7.26
CA SER A 34 -23.98 8.69 6.19
C SER A 34 -22.70 8.04 6.75
N ALA A 35 -22.21 8.46 7.91
CA ALA A 35 -21.05 7.87 8.57
C ALA A 35 -21.31 6.43 9.03
N ALA A 36 -22.53 6.12 9.49
CA ALA A 36 -22.92 4.75 9.82
C ALA A 36 -22.91 3.83 8.58
N LEU A 37 -23.33 4.35 7.42
CA LEU A 37 -23.25 3.63 6.13
C LEU A 37 -21.80 3.38 5.70
N LEU A 38 -20.91 4.35 5.92
CA LEU A 38 -19.48 4.20 5.59
C LEU A 38 -18.79 3.16 6.51
N ASP A 39 -19.12 3.14 7.80
CA ASP A 39 -18.66 2.09 8.72
C ASP A 39 -19.21 0.70 8.30
N LEU A 40 -20.48 0.61 7.86
CA LEU A 40 -21.06 -0.64 7.32
C LEU A 40 -20.32 -1.12 6.07
N ALA A 41 -20.04 -0.22 5.13
CA ALA A 41 -19.25 -0.52 3.95
C ALA A 41 -17.90 -1.13 4.33
N THR A 42 -17.21 -0.52 5.29
CA THR A 42 -15.93 -1.02 5.83
C THR A 42 -16.05 -2.44 6.38
N ILE A 43 -17.10 -2.73 7.16
CA ILE A 43 -17.35 -4.10 7.66
C ILE A 43 -17.53 -5.08 6.50
N HIS A 44 -18.34 -4.73 5.50
CA HIS A 44 -18.57 -5.60 4.35
C HIS A 44 -17.28 -5.86 3.55
N PHE A 45 -16.44 -4.84 3.33
CA PHE A 45 -15.12 -5.04 2.72
C PHE A 45 -14.21 -5.96 3.54
N LEU A 46 -14.18 -5.78 4.87
CA LEU A 46 -13.37 -6.64 5.76
C LEU A 46 -13.84 -8.10 5.77
N LEU A 47 -15.12 -8.36 5.48
CA LEU A 47 -15.69 -9.69 5.34
C LEU A 47 -15.59 -10.25 3.91
N GLY A 48 -15.02 -9.52 2.96
CA GLY A 48 -14.91 -9.92 1.55
C GLY A 48 -16.21 -9.79 0.75
N HIS A 49 -17.21 -9.07 1.25
CA HIS A 49 -18.48 -8.81 0.58
C HIS A 49 -18.38 -7.54 -0.28
N GLU A 50 -17.57 -7.57 -1.34
CA GLU A 50 -17.22 -6.40 -2.17
C GLU A 50 -18.46 -5.63 -2.69
N GLU A 51 -19.41 -6.31 -3.34
CA GLU A 51 -20.61 -5.67 -3.90
C GLU A 51 -21.47 -4.96 -2.84
N ALA A 52 -21.64 -5.59 -1.68
CA ALA A 52 -22.38 -5.00 -0.57
C ALA A 52 -21.63 -3.81 0.04
N GLY A 53 -20.31 -3.92 0.19
CA GLY A 53 -19.45 -2.83 0.66
C GLY A 53 -19.56 -1.61 -0.24
N GLN A 54 -19.44 -1.83 -1.55
CA GLN A 54 -19.59 -0.79 -2.56
C GLN A 54 -20.99 -0.13 -2.49
N ALA A 55 -22.07 -0.91 -2.42
CA ALA A 55 -23.42 -0.37 -2.37
C ALA A 55 -23.67 0.51 -1.13
N TYR A 56 -23.14 0.15 0.04
CA TYR A 56 -23.22 0.99 1.24
C TYR A 56 -22.37 2.25 1.11
N GLN A 57 -21.17 2.15 0.55
CA GLN A 57 -20.28 3.28 0.36
C GLN A 57 -20.85 4.28 -0.64
N GLU A 58 -21.38 3.84 -1.78
CA GLU A 58 -22.04 4.71 -2.76
C GLU A 58 -23.20 5.48 -2.14
N ARG A 59 -24.02 4.82 -1.31
CA ARG A 59 -25.11 5.49 -0.58
C ARG A 59 -24.61 6.52 0.43
N ALA A 60 -23.51 6.23 1.11
CA ALA A 60 -22.87 7.19 2.03
C ALA A 60 -22.36 8.41 1.25
N LEU A 61 -21.59 8.17 0.19
CA LEU A 61 -20.91 9.20 -0.60
C LEU A 61 -21.86 10.06 -1.44
N ALA A 62 -23.02 9.52 -1.84
CA ALA A 62 -24.09 10.30 -2.45
C ALA A 62 -24.68 11.36 -1.48
N ARG A 63 -24.48 11.20 -0.17
CA ARG A 63 -24.98 12.11 0.86
C ARG A 63 -23.93 13.11 1.31
N ASP A 64 -22.74 12.63 1.66
CA ASP A 64 -21.62 13.43 2.15
C ASP A 64 -20.31 12.89 1.58
N GLN A 65 -19.38 13.77 1.21
CA GLN A 65 -18.06 13.37 0.73
C GLN A 65 -16.96 13.55 1.78
N VAL A 66 -17.28 14.15 2.93
CA VAL A 66 -16.29 14.45 3.99
C VAL A 66 -16.67 13.75 5.27
N TYR A 67 -15.74 12.96 5.79
CA TYR A 67 -15.92 12.19 7.03
C TYR A 67 -14.80 12.49 8.01
N ARG A 68 -15.15 12.61 9.28
CA ARG A 68 -14.18 12.76 10.36
C ARG A 68 -13.92 11.42 11.02
N ASP A 69 -12.65 11.03 11.11
CA ASP A 69 -12.26 9.87 11.90
C ASP A 69 -12.41 10.17 13.40
N PRO A 70 -12.65 9.15 14.25
CA PRO A 70 -12.68 9.32 15.70
C PRO A 70 -11.40 9.99 16.21
N PHE A 71 -11.56 11.01 17.03
CA PHE A 71 -10.46 11.77 17.63
C PHE A 71 -10.62 11.76 19.15
N ASP A 72 -9.65 11.15 19.84
CA ASP A 72 -9.67 11.04 21.30
C ASP A 72 -9.16 12.35 21.92
N GLY A 73 -10.08 13.23 22.33
CA GLY A 73 -9.76 14.40 23.15
C GLY A 73 -10.76 15.54 23.03
N ASP A 74 -11.07 16.18 24.17
CA ASP A 74 -11.85 17.43 24.24
C ASP A 74 -11.00 18.68 23.89
N ALA A 75 -9.69 18.50 23.67
CA ALA A 75 -8.74 19.56 23.37
C ALA A 75 -8.63 19.84 21.86
N GLU A 76 -8.24 21.07 21.51
CA GLU A 76 -7.93 21.42 20.13
C GLU A 76 -6.81 20.53 19.55
N PRO A 77 -6.93 20.08 18.29
CA PRO A 77 -5.94 19.18 17.71
C PRO A 77 -4.60 19.90 17.50
N GLU A 78 -3.52 19.16 17.74
CA GLU A 78 -2.15 19.61 17.43
C GLU A 78 -2.01 19.87 15.93
N ILE A 79 -2.59 19.02 15.10
CA ILE A 79 -2.63 19.13 13.64
C ILE A 79 -4.01 18.73 13.15
N SER A 80 -4.59 19.51 12.25
CA SER A 80 -5.77 19.12 11.47
C SER A 80 -5.32 18.71 10.07
N LEU A 81 -5.46 17.45 9.70
CA LEU A 81 -5.07 16.89 8.40
C LEU A 81 -6.32 16.59 7.56
N LEU A 82 -6.31 17.02 6.29
CA LEU A 82 -7.31 16.60 5.31
C LEU A 82 -6.72 15.55 4.36
N ALA A 83 -7.33 14.38 4.25
CA ALA A 83 -6.91 13.35 3.31
C ALA A 83 -7.80 13.32 2.06
N PHE A 84 -7.20 13.31 0.86
CA PHE A 84 -7.91 13.03 -0.39
C PHE A 84 -7.91 11.54 -0.65
N ALA A 85 -9.11 10.94 -0.67
CA ALA A 85 -9.32 9.52 -0.79
C ALA A 85 -10.15 9.16 -2.03
N ALA A 86 -9.93 7.95 -2.54
CA ALA A 86 -10.79 7.31 -3.52
C ALA A 86 -11.84 6.45 -2.80
N PRO A 87 -13.06 6.32 -3.34
CA PRO A 87 -13.96 5.24 -2.95
C PRO A 87 -13.29 3.89 -3.19
N GLY A 88 -13.68 2.88 -2.41
CA GLY A 88 -13.17 1.52 -2.51
C GLY A 88 -12.84 0.89 -1.16
N ASN A 89 -12.26 -0.31 -1.23
CA ASN A 89 -11.88 -1.10 -0.07
C ASN A 89 -10.57 -0.61 0.57
N LEU A 90 -10.07 -1.33 1.59
CA LEU A 90 -8.87 -0.97 2.34
C LEU A 90 -7.59 -0.82 1.49
N MET A 91 -7.54 -1.41 0.29
CA MET A 91 -6.38 -1.33 -0.60
C MET A 91 -6.45 -0.12 -1.54
N SER A 92 -7.57 0.59 -1.57
CA SER A 92 -7.75 1.75 -2.46
C SER A 92 -7.03 3.00 -1.95
N ASN A 93 -6.71 3.04 -0.66
CA ASN A 93 -6.08 4.18 -0.01
C ASN A 93 -5.02 3.76 1.01
N VAL A 94 -4.09 4.65 1.33
CA VAL A 94 -3.22 4.53 2.51
C VAL A 94 -4.12 4.43 3.74
N PRO A 95 -4.00 3.37 4.56
CA PRO A 95 -4.73 3.28 5.83
C PRO A 95 -4.06 4.17 6.88
N ILE A 96 -4.04 5.48 6.60
CA ILE A 96 -3.32 6.51 7.34
C ILE A 96 -3.78 6.59 8.80
N GLN A 97 -5.02 6.16 9.10
CA GLN A 97 -5.56 6.07 10.45
C GLN A 97 -4.64 5.29 11.39
N PHE A 98 -4.02 4.20 10.93
CA PHE A 98 -3.06 3.44 11.75
C PHE A 98 -1.81 4.26 12.10
N LEU A 99 -1.33 5.10 11.18
CA LEU A 99 -0.17 5.96 11.39
C LEU A 99 -0.46 7.11 12.37
N LEU A 100 -1.73 7.46 12.56
CA LEU A 100 -2.20 8.55 13.42
C LEU A 100 -2.66 8.08 14.80
N GLU A 101 -2.69 6.78 15.08
CA GLU A 101 -3.13 6.23 16.37
C GLU A 101 -2.37 6.84 17.55
N GLY A 102 -3.13 7.23 18.58
CA GLY A 102 -2.59 7.81 19.82
C GLY A 102 -1.92 9.18 19.64
N SER A 103 -2.18 9.88 18.53
CA SER A 103 -1.63 11.21 18.26
C SER A 103 -2.66 12.33 18.47
N GLY A 104 -2.18 13.56 18.64
CA GLY A 104 -3.03 14.76 18.66
C GLY A 104 -3.44 15.26 17.27
N ILE A 105 -3.39 14.40 16.25
CA ILE A 105 -3.69 14.75 14.85
C ILE A 105 -5.13 14.37 14.53
N ARG A 106 -5.97 15.35 14.22
CA ARG A 106 -7.33 15.14 13.74
C ARG A 106 -7.31 14.87 12.24
N LEU A 107 -8.00 13.82 11.81
CA LEU A 107 -8.15 13.45 10.40
C LEU A 107 -9.58 13.72 9.91
N ASP A 108 -9.68 14.51 8.85
CA ASP A 108 -10.87 14.62 8.03
C ASP A 108 -10.53 13.99 6.66
N THR A 109 -11.40 13.14 6.11
CA THR A 109 -11.22 12.46 4.82
C THR A 109 -12.22 13.00 3.81
N LEU A 110 -11.73 13.56 2.70
CA LEU A 110 -12.52 13.96 1.53
C LEU A 110 -12.43 12.87 0.45
N TYR A 111 -13.55 12.23 0.16
CA TYR A 111 -13.68 11.31 -0.96
C TYR A 111 -13.88 12.08 -2.28
N VAL A 112 -12.97 11.87 -3.21
CA VAL A 112 -13.05 12.40 -4.57
C VAL A 112 -13.77 11.34 -5.42
N VAL A 113 -15.07 11.56 -5.63
CA VAL A 113 -15.94 10.60 -6.34
C VAL A 113 -16.03 10.98 -7.82
N PRO A 114 -15.73 10.06 -8.76
CA PRO A 114 -15.92 10.29 -10.18
C PRO A 114 -17.33 10.78 -10.50
N GLY A 115 -17.44 11.80 -11.35
CA GLY A 115 -18.73 12.38 -11.76
C GLY A 115 -19.44 13.29 -10.74
N MET A 116 -18.94 13.43 -9.50
CA MET A 116 -19.50 14.36 -8.50
C MET A 116 -18.58 15.56 -8.31
N ASP A 117 -19.12 16.78 -8.17
CA ASP A 117 -18.33 17.97 -7.82
C ASP A 117 -17.69 17.85 -6.42
N LEU A 118 -16.64 18.63 -6.17
CA LEU A 118 -16.11 18.75 -4.80
C LEU A 118 -17.09 19.56 -3.95
N PRO A 119 -17.20 19.28 -2.63
CA PRO A 119 -18.03 20.08 -1.74
C PRO A 119 -17.53 21.53 -1.69
N GLU A 120 -18.46 22.49 -1.64
CA GLU A 120 -18.14 23.93 -1.59
C GLU A 120 -17.27 24.31 -0.38
N ARG A 121 -17.38 23.53 0.71
CA ARG A 121 -16.66 23.77 1.96
C ARG A 121 -16.13 22.46 2.51
N VAL A 122 -14.90 22.51 3.01
CA VAL A 122 -14.25 21.45 3.78
C VAL A 122 -13.90 21.95 5.18
N PRO A 123 -13.73 21.06 6.17
CA PRO A 123 -13.22 21.43 7.49
C PRO A 123 -11.89 22.17 7.40
N GLY A 124 -11.67 23.14 8.30
CA GLY A 124 -10.38 23.83 8.40
C GLY A 124 -9.26 22.86 8.77
N HIS A 125 -8.16 22.91 8.03
CA HIS A 125 -7.01 22.01 8.17
C HIS A 125 -5.69 22.77 8.01
N ASP A 126 -4.60 22.21 8.52
CA ASP A 126 -3.25 22.78 8.46
C ASP A 126 -2.52 22.40 7.16
N MET A 127 -2.83 21.23 6.62
CA MET A 127 -2.27 20.67 5.38
C MET A 127 -3.20 19.57 4.84
N ALA A 128 -2.98 19.17 3.59
CA ALA A 128 -3.68 18.04 2.97
C ALA A 128 -2.70 16.93 2.55
N MET A 129 -3.19 15.72 2.34
CA MET A 129 -2.40 14.59 1.83
C MET A 129 -3.22 13.75 0.87
N VAL A 130 -2.63 13.35 -0.26
CA VAL A 130 -3.21 12.32 -1.12
C VAL A 130 -2.97 10.97 -0.47
N ILE A 131 -4.06 10.26 -0.17
CA ILE A 131 -4.00 8.88 0.32
C ILE A 131 -4.47 7.87 -0.73
N VAL A 132 -4.88 8.30 -1.91
CA VAL A 132 -5.25 7.39 -3.00
C VAL A 132 -4.05 6.55 -3.44
N GLY A 133 -4.22 5.22 -3.50
CA GLY A 133 -3.20 4.30 -4.02
C GLY A 133 -3.17 4.24 -5.55
N GLU A 134 -2.05 3.81 -6.13
CA GLU A 134 -1.97 3.59 -7.58
C GLU A 134 -2.73 2.33 -7.96
N SER A 135 -3.68 2.47 -8.89
CA SER A 135 -4.38 1.37 -9.53
C SER A 135 -5.10 1.88 -10.78
N GLU A 136 -5.50 0.98 -11.68
CA GLU A 136 -6.27 1.37 -12.87
C GLU A 136 -7.60 2.05 -12.49
N PRO A 137 -8.41 1.54 -11.52
CA PRO A 137 -9.62 2.24 -11.07
C PRO A 137 -9.38 3.63 -10.45
N ASN A 138 -8.21 3.85 -9.84
CA ASN A 138 -7.91 5.12 -9.17
C ASN A 138 -7.27 6.17 -10.11
N ARG A 139 -6.92 5.82 -11.35
CA ARG A 139 -6.21 6.71 -12.28
C ARG A 139 -6.96 8.03 -12.50
N GLU A 140 -8.25 7.97 -12.84
CA GLU A 140 -9.08 9.17 -13.05
C GLU A 140 -9.13 10.06 -11.80
N ILE A 141 -9.20 9.43 -10.62
CA ILE A 141 -9.27 10.14 -9.33
C ILE A 141 -7.95 10.86 -9.05
N LEU A 142 -6.81 10.18 -9.25
CA LEU A 142 -5.49 10.78 -9.09
C LEU A 142 -5.26 11.93 -10.07
N GLU A 143 -5.64 11.78 -11.34
CA GLU A 143 -5.58 12.85 -12.35
C GLU A 143 -6.45 14.05 -11.96
N ARG A 144 -7.64 13.79 -11.44
CA ARG A 144 -8.52 14.83 -10.93
C ARG A 144 -7.93 15.56 -9.74
N ILE A 145 -7.33 14.85 -8.79
CA ILE A 145 -6.63 15.47 -7.64
C ILE A 145 -5.45 16.30 -8.14
N ALA A 146 -4.68 15.78 -9.10
CA ALA A 146 -3.57 16.51 -9.71
C ALA A 146 -4.00 17.84 -10.35
N ALA A 147 -5.19 17.89 -10.96
CA ALA A 147 -5.72 19.10 -11.59
C ALA A 147 -6.00 20.25 -10.61
N PHE A 148 -6.26 19.96 -9.33
CA PHE A 148 -6.53 21.00 -8.32
C PHE A 148 -5.49 21.09 -7.19
N ALA A 149 -4.56 20.13 -7.07
CA ALA A 149 -3.64 20.05 -5.93
C ALA A 149 -2.79 21.32 -5.74
N ASP A 150 -2.25 21.90 -6.82
CA ASP A 150 -1.42 23.12 -6.75
C ASP A 150 -2.26 24.37 -6.39
N LEU A 151 -3.56 24.34 -6.66
CA LEU A 151 -4.51 25.42 -6.36
C LEU A 151 -5.22 25.21 -5.01
N TRP A 152 -4.93 24.11 -4.32
CA TRP A 152 -5.60 23.80 -3.07
C TRP A 152 -5.30 24.91 -2.04
N PRO A 153 -6.33 25.51 -1.39
CA PRO A 153 -6.14 26.70 -0.55
C PRO A 153 -5.19 26.50 0.63
N CYS A 154 -5.07 25.27 1.14
CA CYS A 154 -4.24 24.97 2.29
C CYS A 154 -3.03 24.10 1.92
N GLN A 155 -1.99 24.75 1.43
CA GLN A 155 -0.70 24.10 1.14
C GLN A 155 0.07 23.76 2.43
N PRO A 156 0.90 22.70 2.43
CA PRO A 156 1.17 21.81 1.30
C PRO A 156 0.12 20.70 1.12
N VAL A 157 0.02 20.19 -0.10
CA VAL A 157 -0.59 18.88 -0.40
C VAL A 157 0.53 17.83 -0.46
N LEU A 158 0.58 16.94 0.54
CA LEU A 158 1.56 15.86 0.64
C LEU A 158 1.23 14.71 -0.30
N ASN A 159 2.26 13.94 -0.68
CA ASN A 159 2.20 12.86 -1.66
C ASN A 159 1.60 13.33 -3.00
N ASP A 160 2.39 14.07 -3.78
CA ASP A 160 1.96 14.60 -5.08
C ASP A 160 1.26 13.50 -5.94
N PRO A 161 -0.01 13.70 -6.33
CA PRO A 161 -0.78 12.70 -7.07
C PRO A 161 -0.13 12.33 -8.41
N ARG A 162 0.62 13.26 -9.02
CA ARG A 162 1.35 13.03 -10.29
C ARG A 162 2.49 12.04 -10.12
N LYS A 163 3.08 11.96 -8.91
CA LYS A 163 4.11 10.98 -8.56
C LYS A 163 3.48 9.66 -8.13
N VAL A 164 2.34 9.69 -7.45
CA VAL A 164 1.57 8.48 -7.12
C VAL A 164 1.18 7.70 -8.38
N LEU A 165 0.75 8.40 -9.44
CA LEU A 165 0.44 7.80 -10.76
C LEU A 165 1.61 7.03 -11.40
N GLN A 166 2.85 7.26 -10.95
CA GLN A 166 4.03 6.58 -11.47
C GLN A 166 4.37 5.30 -10.69
N LEU A 167 3.59 4.95 -9.67
CA LEU A 167 3.83 3.79 -8.81
C LEU A 167 3.28 2.46 -9.36
N SER A 168 2.80 2.44 -10.60
CA SER A 168 2.50 1.18 -11.29
C SER A 168 3.75 0.31 -11.40
N ARG A 169 3.62 -1.02 -11.53
CA ARG A 169 4.78 -1.92 -11.52
C ARG A 169 5.81 -1.60 -12.61
N ASP A 170 5.32 -1.31 -13.81
CA ASP A 170 6.11 -0.83 -14.95
C ASP A 170 6.63 0.60 -14.75
N GLY A 171 5.84 1.45 -14.08
CA GLY A 171 6.24 2.81 -13.68
C GLY A 171 7.41 2.81 -12.70
N VAL A 172 7.34 2.05 -11.60
CA VAL A 172 8.42 1.88 -10.62
C VAL A 172 9.66 1.26 -11.27
N SER A 173 9.47 0.25 -12.12
CA SER A 173 10.57 -0.35 -12.90
C SER A 173 11.31 0.71 -13.74
N THR A 174 10.55 1.57 -14.45
CA THR A 174 11.11 2.66 -15.26
C THR A 174 11.78 3.74 -14.40
N LEU A 175 11.11 4.18 -13.32
CA LEU A 175 11.62 5.18 -12.38
C LEU A 175 12.96 4.76 -11.78
N LEU A 176 13.06 3.51 -11.32
CA LEU A 176 14.23 3.02 -10.61
C LEU A 176 15.28 2.39 -11.53
N ALA A 177 15.04 2.34 -12.84
CA ALA A 177 15.98 1.80 -13.82
C ALA A 177 17.36 2.48 -13.71
N GLY A 178 18.41 1.69 -13.46
CA GLY A 178 19.79 2.19 -13.32
C GLY A 178 20.06 2.98 -12.03
N ALA A 179 19.17 2.96 -11.03
CA ALA A 179 19.46 3.50 -9.70
C ALA A 179 20.59 2.70 -9.03
N LYS A 180 21.64 3.40 -8.59
CA LYS A 180 22.81 2.74 -8.00
C LYS A 180 22.42 1.98 -6.73
N GLY A 181 22.79 0.70 -6.66
CA GLY A 181 22.50 -0.18 -5.52
C GLY A 181 21.09 -0.78 -5.52
N VAL A 182 20.23 -0.41 -6.48
CA VAL A 182 18.90 -0.99 -6.66
C VAL A 182 18.95 -2.00 -7.80
N ARG A 183 18.46 -3.22 -7.53
CA ARG A 183 18.09 -4.20 -8.55
C ARG A 183 16.57 -4.15 -8.71
N ILE A 184 16.11 -3.67 -9.86
CA ILE A 184 14.71 -3.79 -10.24
C ILE A 184 14.66 -4.47 -11.62
N PRO A 185 13.99 -5.62 -11.76
CA PRO A 185 13.81 -6.25 -13.06
C PRO A 185 12.99 -5.35 -13.99
N ALA A 186 13.29 -5.39 -15.28
CA ALA A 186 12.43 -4.73 -16.26
C ALA A 186 11.02 -5.33 -16.14
N THR A 187 10.00 -4.47 -16.13
CA THR A 187 8.60 -4.89 -16.04
C THR A 187 7.81 -4.17 -17.11
N THR A 188 7.06 -4.93 -17.91
CA THR A 188 6.22 -4.38 -18.97
C THR A 188 4.79 -4.88 -18.84
N ARG A 189 3.85 -4.14 -19.41
CA ARG A 189 2.48 -4.62 -19.67
C ARG A 189 2.46 -5.33 -21.02
N VAL A 190 1.76 -6.46 -21.10
CA VAL A 190 1.54 -7.22 -22.35
C VAL A 190 0.08 -7.66 -22.42
N ASP A 191 -0.48 -7.60 -23.63
CA ASP A 191 -1.82 -8.13 -23.90
C ASP A 191 -1.78 -9.68 -24.05
N PRO A 192 -2.95 -10.36 -23.93
CA PRO A 192 -3.02 -11.82 -24.01
C PRO A 192 -2.55 -12.41 -25.35
N GLU A 193 -2.72 -11.69 -26.47
CA GLU A 193 -2.31 -12.14 -27.79
C GLU A 193 -0.79 -12.12 -27.92
N THR A 194 -0.16 -11.01 -27.51
CA THR A 194 1.30 -10.87 -27.48
C THR A 194 1.93 -11.93 -26.57
N LEU A 195 1.36 -12.18 -25.39
CA LEU A 195 1.84 -13.22 -24.48
C LEU A 195 1.66 -14.62 -25.09
N THR A 196 0.56 -14.88 -25.80
CA THR A 196 0.37 -16.13 -26.55
C THR A 196 1.43 -16.33 -27.64
N ARG A 197 1.76 -15.27 -28.39
CA ARG A 197 2.78 -15.30 -29.44
C ARG A 197 4.17 -15.56 -28.87
N LEU A 198 4.49 -14.99 -27.70
CA LEU A 198 5.70 -15.35 -26.94
C LEU A 198 5.74 -16.85 -26.62
N GLY A 199 4.62 -17.42 -26.14
CA GLY A 199 4.53 -18.85 -25.84
C GLY A 199 4.71 -19.79 -27.04
N ARG A 200 4.43 -19.30 -28.26
CA ARG A 200 4.66 -20.02 -29.52
C ARG A 200 6.03 -19.78 -30.13
N GLY A 201 6.84 -18.89 -29.54
CA GLY A 201 8.14 -18.49 -30.09
C GLY A 201 8.04 -17.57 -31.33
N GLU A 202 6.89 -16.93 -31.54
CA GLU A 202 6.67 -15.99 -32.65
C GLU A 202 7.19 -14.57 -32.34
N VAL A 203 7.44 -14.29 -31.06
CA VAL A 203 8.03 -13.05 -30.54
C VAL A 203 9.16 -13.45 -29.59
N ALA A 204 10.31 -12.77 -29.66
CA ALA A 204 11.40 -13.04 -28.74
C ALA A 204 11.14 -12.35 -27.40
N LEU A 205 11.51 -13.00 -26.28
CA LEU A 205 11.36 -12.40 -24.95
C LEU A 205 12.09 -11.04 -24.83
N ALA A 206 13.25 -10.93 -25.47
CA ALA A 206 14.05 -9.70 -25.49
C ALA A 206 13.34 -8.51 -26.17
N ASP A 207 12.38 -8.76 -27.06
CA ASP A 207 11.58 -7.71 -27.71
C ASP A 207 10.54 -7.12 -26.75
N LEU A 208 10.17 -7.86 -25.70
CA LEU A 208 9.18 -7.45 -24.68
C LEU A 208 9.85 -7.00 -23.39
N LEU A 209 10.97 -7.62 -23.03
CA LEU A 209 11.71 -7.37 -21.80
C LEU A 209 13.21 -7.21 -22.11
N PRO A 210 13.78 -6.00 -21.97
CA PRO A 210 15.18 -5.75 -22.29
C PRO A 210 16.19 -6.61 -21.50
N ASP A 211 15.86 -7.00 -20.27
CA ASP A 211 16.65 -7.91 -19.43
C ASP A 211 16.08 -9.35 -19.41
N GLY A 212 15.20 -9.64 -20.36
CA GLY A 212 14.34 -10.82 -20.38
C GLY A 212 15.09 -12.12 -20.55
N SER A 213 15.06 -12.93 -19.50
CA SER A 213 15.45 -14.34 -19.53
C SER A 213 14.43 -15.16 -18.76
N PHE A 214 14.12 -16.37 -19.23
CA PHE A 214 13.36 -17.32 -18.43
C PHE A 214 14.19 -17.82 -17.23
N PRO A 215 13.57 -18.05 -16.06
CA PRO A 215 12.15 -17.91 -15.79
C PRO A 215 11.66 -16.45 -15.73
N VAL A 216 10.41 -16.23 -16.13
CA VAL A 216 9.73 -14.93 -16.03
C VAL A 216 8.58 -15.00 -15.04
N ILE A 217 8.18 -13.85 -14.50
CA ILE A 217 7.00 -13.68 -13.68
C ILE A 217 5.89 -13.07 -14.53
N ALA A 218 4.70 -13.67 -14.51
CA ALA A 218 3.49 -13.16 -15.14
C ALA A 218 2.39 -12.92 -14.10
N ARG A 219 1.63 -11.82 -14.24
CA ARG A 219 0.55 -11.43 -13.32
C ARG A 219 -0.55 -10.67 -14.06
N PRO A 220 -1.85 -10.89 -13.82
CA PRO A 220 -2.89 -9.99 -14.30
C PRO A 220 -2.70 -8.55 -13.78
N LEU A 221 -3.10 -7.54 -14.56
CA LEU A 221 -2.91 -6.12 -14.20
C LEU A 221 -3.60 -5.73 -12.87
N ASP A 222 -4.86 -6.14 -12.68
CA ASP A 222 -5.68 -5.74 -11.52
C ASP A 222 -5.60 -6.69 -10.32
N SER A 223 -4.58 -7.56 -10.29
CA SER A 223 -4.45 -8.50 -9.18
C SER A 223 -3.63 -7.91 -8.04
N HIS A 224 -4.04 -8.19 -6.80
CA HIS A 224 -3.31 -7.87 -5.56
C HIS A 224 -2.92 -9.14 -4.80
N ALA A 225 -1.99 -9.01 -3.85
CA ALA A 225 -1.60 -10.10 -2.94
C ALA A 225 -1.20 -11.43 -3.62
N GLY A 226 -0.59 -11.37 -4.81
CA GLY A 226 -0.10 -12.54 -5.53
C GLY A 226 -1.16 -13.36 -6.26
N LYS A 227 -2.43 -12.93 -6.28
CA LYS A 227 -3.50 -13.63 -7.02
C LYS A 227 -3.15 -13.69 -8.52
N GLY A 228 -3.10 -14.90 -9.09
CA GLY A 228 -2.75 -15.10 -10.50
C GLY A 228 -1.28 -14.81 -10.85
N LEU A 229 -0.42 -14.57 -9.86
CA LEU A 229 1.02 -14.45 -10.06
C LEU A 229 1.61 -15.84 -10.32
N ALA A 230 2.37 -16.01 -11.40
CA ALA A 230 3.04 -17.25 -11.72
C ALA A 230 4.48 -17.00 -12.14
N LYS A 231 5.36 -17.95 -11.81
CA LYS A 231 6.68 -18.07 -12.40
C LYS A 231 6.59 -19.06 -13.56
N LEU A 232 6.93 -18.61 -14.76
CA LEU A 232 6.91 -19.38 -15.99
C LEU A 232 8.36 -19.74 -16.33
N ASP A 233 8.68 -21.03 -16.36
CA ASP A 233 10.06 -21.51 -16.54
C ASP A 233 10.53 -21.51 -18.00
N ASP A 234 9.60 -21.57 -18.95
CA ASP A 234 9.89 -21.55 -20.38
C ASP A 234 8.62 -21.17 -21.20
N PRO A 235 8.77 -20.82 -22.50
CA PRO A 235 7.65 -20.39 -23.33
C PRO A 235 6.46 -21.37 -23.37
N SER A 236 6.71 -22.69 -23.29
CA SER A 236 5.65 -23.70 -23.40
C SER A 236 4.65 -23.66 -22.25
N THR A 237 5.04 -23.08 -21.11
CA THR A 237 4.17 -22.94 -19.92
C THR A 237 3.14 -21.80 -20.05
N ILE A 238 3.33 -20.88 -21.00
CA ILE A 238 2.50 -19.67 -21.13
C ILE A 238 1.04 -20.00 -21.49
N ALA A 239 0.81 -20.96 -22.39
CA ALA A 239 -0.55 -21.31 -22.81
C ALA A 239 -1.40 -21.84 -21.65
N LEU A 240 -0.79 -22.65 -20.78
CA LEU A 240 -1.44 -23.17 -19.58
C LEU A 240 -1.75 -22.05 -18.58
N TYR A 241 -0.81 -21.12 -18.40
CA TYR A 241 -0.99 -19.96 -17.54
C TYR A 241 -2.17 -19.08 -17.99
N LEU A 242 -2.23 -18.71 -19.27
CA LEU A 242 -3.31 -17.90 -19.84
C LEU A 242 -4.68 -18.55 -19.68
N ALA A 243 -4.76 -19.88 -19.85
CA ALA A 243 -6.00 -20.62 -19.64
C ALA A 243 -6.44 -20.63 -18.16
N ALA A 244 -5.49 -20.68 -17.23
CA ALA A 244 -5.77 -20.69 -15.79
C ALA A 244 -6.07 -19.28 -15.23
N GLN A 245 -5.54 -18.23 -15.85
CA GLN A 245 -5.60 -16.84 -15.38
C GLN A 245 -6.06 -15.89 -16.52
N PRO A 246 -7.31 -16.01 -17.01
CA PRO A 246 -7.81 -15.11 -18.05
C PRO A 246 -7.87 -13.67 -17.53
N ALA A 247 -7.31 -12.72 -18.28
CA ALA A 247 -7.31 -11.29 -18.00
C ALA A 247 -7.17 -10.48 -19.29
N GLU A 248 -7.44 -9.18 -19.22
CA GLU A 248 -7.31 -8.25 -20.36
C GLU A 248 -5.86 -7.82 -20.62
N GLY A 249 -4.98 -8.03 -19.64
CA GLY A 249 -3.56 -7.75 -19.76
C GLY A 249 -2.77 -8.32 -18.59
N TYR A 250 -1.45 -8.36 -18.76
CA TYR A 250 -0.53 -8.91 -17.77
C TYR A 250 0.69 -8.03 -17.58
N TYR A 251 1.21 -7.97 -16.36
CA TYR A 251 2.60 -7.61 -16.11
C TYR A 251 3.48 -8.82 -16.40
N LEU A 252 4.56 -8.58 -17.16
CA LEU A 252 5.64 -9.53 -17.40
C LEU A 252 6.94 -8.94 -16.84
N SER A 253 7.72 -9.73 -16.12
CA SER A 253 8.97 -9.29 -15.51
C SER A 253 9.96 -10.45 -15.39
N SER A 254 11.26 -10.17 -15.39
CA SER A 254 12.28 -11.20 -15.20
C SER A 254 12.28 -11.72 -13.75
N PHE A 255 12.34 -13.04 -13.54
CA PHE A 255 12.49 -13.59 -12.20
C PHE A 255 13.92 -13.39 -11.68
N VAL A 256 14.06 -12.89 -10.45
CA VAL A 256 15.36 -12.80 -9.76
C VAL A 256 15.36 -13.77 -8.61
N ASP A 257 16.33 -14.68 -8.61
CA ASP A 257 16.56 -15.59 -7.48
C ASP A 257 17.32 -14.86 -6.38
N TYR A 258 16.61 -14.54 -5.30
CA TYR A 258 17.15 -13.81 -4.14
C TYR A 258 17.29 -14.70 -2.90
N ARG A 259 17.41 -16.02 -3.08
CA ARG A 259 17.66 -16.94 -1.96
C ARG A 259 18.95 -16.59 -1.24
N GLY A 260 18.89 -16.59 0.08
CA GLY A 260 20.07 -16.56 0.93
C GLY A 260 20.90 -17.83 0.81
N ALA A 261 22.07 -17.84 1.45
CA ALA A 261 22.98 -18.99 1.46
C ALA A 261 22.38 -20.26 2.11
N ASP A 262 21.34 -20.08 2.94
CA ASP A 262 20.56 -21.15 3.56
C ASP A 262 19.44 -21.69 2.66
N GLY A 263 19.29 -21.15 1.44
CA GLY A 263 18.25 -21.52 0.50
C GLY A 263 16.88 -20.89 0.77
N LEU A 264 16.76 -20.03 1.79
CA LEU A 264 15.52 -19.34 2.14
C LEU A 264 15.43 -17.96 1.52
N PHE A 265 14.22 -17.53 1.26
CA PHE A 265 13.88 -16.21 0.74
C PHE A 265 13.48 -15.27 1.89
N ARG A 266 13.93 -14.02 1.83
CA ARG A 266 13.65 -12.97 2.82
C ARG A 266 13.04 -11.76 2.14
N LYS A 267 11.77 -11.46 2.46
CA LYS A 267 11.08 -10.28 1.96
C LYS A 267 10.86 -9.28 3.07
N TYR A 268 11.33 -8.06 2.87
CA TYR A 268 11.12 -6.93 3.76
C TYR A 268 9.99 -6.04 3.23
N ARG A 269 9.13 -5.55 4.12
CA ARG A 269 8.35 -4.35 3.88
C ARG A 269 9.00 -3.19 4.61
N ILE A 270 9.23 -2.09 3.89
CA ILE A 270 9.89 -0.90 4.42
C ILE A 270 9.04 0.32 4.09
N ALA A 271 8.67 1.11 5.10
CA ALA A 271 8.09 2.43 4.91
C ALA A 271 9.21 3.46 4.72
N MET A 272 9.06 4.32 3.73
CA MET A 272 9.87 5.51 3.51
C MET A 272 9.08 6.72 3.99
N ILE A 273 9.59 7.40 5.01
CA ILE A 273 8.98 8.60 5.59
C ILE A 273 10.02 9.70 5.55
N ASP A 274 9.75 10.80 4.83
CA ASP A 274 10.67 11.93 4.72
C ASP A 274 12.08 11.47 4.28
N GLY A 275 12.10 10.59 3.26
CA GLY A 275 13.30 9.98 2.70
C GLY A 275 14.03 8.95 3.58
N LYS A 276 13.50 8.61 4.75
CA LYS A 276 14.14 7.67 5.69
C LYS A 276 13.43 6.30 5.71
N PRO A 277 14.19 5.19 5.65
CA PRO A 277 13.62 3.84 5.69
C PRO A 277 13.28 3.40 7.12
N PHE A 278 12.16 2.70 7.27
CA PHE A 278 11.74 2.04 8.50
C PHE A 278 11.17 0.66 8.19
N VAL A 279 11.72 -0.40 8.80
CA VAL A 279 11.21 -1.77 8.60
C VAL A 279 9.85 -1.98 9.24
N CYS A 280 8.89 -2.44 8.44
CA CYS A 280 7.52 -2.78 8.83
C CYS A 280 7.39 -4.27 9.21
N HIS A 281 7.99 -5.14 8.41
CA HIS A 281 8.11 -6.58 8.67
C HIS A 281 9.19 -7.22 7.79
N MET A 282 9.66 -8.39 8.20
CA MET A 282 10.49 -9.29 7.40
C MET A 282 9.89 -10.70 7.46
N ALA A 283 9.51 -11.23 6.30
CA ALA A 283 9.01 -12.58 6.16
C ALA A 283 10.09 -13.51 5.58
N VAL A 284 10.17 -14.73 6.14
CA VAL A 284 11.13 -15.76 5.72
C VAL A 284 10.36 -16.97 5.18
N SER A 285 10.71 -17.45 3.99
CA SER A 285 10.01 -18.57 3.36
C SER A 285 10.94 -19.47 2.55
N SER A 286 10.55 -20.74 2.38
CA SER A 286 11.15 -21.65 1.42
C SER A 286 10.62 -21.43 -0.01
N HIS A 287 9.57 -20.63 -0.17
CA HIS A 287 9.00 -20.23 -1.46
C HIS A 287 9.30 -18.76 -1.76
N TRP A 288 9.53 -18.46 -3.05
CA TRP A 288 9.91 -17.12 -3.53
C TRP A 288 8.75 -16.11 -3.47
N MET A 289 7.50 -16.57 -3.61
CA MET A 289 6.31 -15.73 -3.60
C MET A 289 5.85 -15.50 -2.15
N ILE A 290 6.45 -14.51 -1.50
CA ILE A 290 6.24 -14.24 -0.07
C ILE A 290 5.16 -13.19 0.14
N HIS A 291 4.17 -13.56 0.96
CA HIS A 291 3.31 -12.66 1.72
C HIS A 291 3.49 -12.98 3.20
N TYR A 292 3.45 -11.99 4.09
CA TYR A 292 3.69 -12.25 5.51
C TYR A 292 2.75 -13.34 6.08
N LEU A 293 1.50 -13.36 5.61
CA LEU A 293 0.48 -14.36 5.98
C LEU A 293 0.74 -15.76 5.39
N ASN A 294 1.55 -15.91 4.33
CA ASN A 294 1.85 -17.20 3.70
C ASN A 294 3.24 -17.75 4.09
N ALA A 295 3.97 -17.04 4.95
CA ALA A 295 5.35 -17.36 5.31
C ALA A 295 5.46 -18.18 6.60
N ASP A 296 4.35 -18.62 7.20
CA ASP A 296 4.30 -19.40 8.45
C ASP A 296 5.11 -18.79 9.60
N MET A 297 5.12 -17.45 9.68
CA MET A 297 5.87 -16.71 10.70
C MET A 297 5.31 -16.97 12.10
N ARG A 298 3.99 -17.17 12.22
CA ARG A 298 3.32 -17.41 13.50
C ARG A 298 3.71 -18.78 14.09
N GLU A 299 3.98 -19.75 13.24
CA GLU A 299 4.25 -21.13 13.60
C GLU A 299 5.74 -21.38 13.88
N SER A 300 6.63 -20.61 13.25
CA SER A 300 8.09 -20.79 13.39
C SER A 300 8.75 -19.79 14.35
N ALA A 301 9.18 -20.27 15.53
CA ALA A 301 9.93 -19.46 16.50
C ALA A 301 11.27 -18.96 15.95
N GLU A 302 11.92 -19.73 15.09
CA GLU A 302 13.20 -19.39 14.47
C GLU A 302 13.04 -18.21 13.50
N LYS A 303 12.02 -18.24 12.62
CA LYS A 303 11.71 -17.13 11.72
C LYS A 303 11.35 -15.85 12.48
N ARG A 304 10.62 -15.96 13.61
CA ARG A 304 10.33 -14.81 14.48
C ARG A 304 11.56 -14.24 15.16
N ALA A 305 12.47 -15.11 15.62
CA ALA A 305 13.74 -14.67 16.18
C ALA A 305 14.58 -13.92 15.14
N GLU A 306 14.57 -14.38 13.89
CA GLU A 306 15.24 -13.71 12.78
C GLU A 306 14.63 -12.33 12.48
N GLU A 307 13.30 -12.21 12.38
CA GLU A 307 12.64 -10.91 12.20
C GLU A 307 12.90 -9.96 13.37
N ALA A 308 12.85 -10.46 14.61
CA ALA A 308 13.16 -9.68 15.81
C ALA A 308 14.59 -9.12 15.76
N GLN A 309 15.55 -9.95 15.33
CA GLN A 309 16.93 -9.52 15.16
C GLN A 309 17.05 -8.47 14.05
N ALA A 310 16.39 -8.68 12.91
CA ALA A 310 16.37 -7.73 11.81
C ALA A 310 15.81 -6.37 12.25
N PHE A 311 14.76 -6.34 13.08
CA PHE A 311 14.22 -5.10 13.64
C PHE A 311 15.23 -4.40 14.57
N ALA A 312 15.90 -5.18 15.43
CA ALA A 312 16.86 -4.65 16.40
C ALA A 312 18.15 -4.11 15.75
N THR A 313 18.54 -4.62 14.57
CA THR A 313 19.75 -4.20 13.85
C THR A 313 19.48 -3.33 12.63
N PHE A 314 18.22 -3.17 12.19
CA PHE A 314 17.86 -2.58 10.90
C PHE A 314 18.66 -1.31 10.57
N ASP A 315 18.65 -0.32 11.46
CA ASP A 315 19.27 1.00 11.23
C ASP A 315 20.79 0.92 11.07
N ARG A 316 21.45 -0.02 11.76
CA ARG A 316 22.92 -0.18 11.77
C ARG A 316 23.44 -1.20 10.75
N ASP A 317 22.54 -1.95 10.12
CA ASP A 317 22.86 -3.04 9.22
C ASP A 317 22.14 -2.88 7.87
N PHE A 318 20.90 -3.36 7.73
CA PHE A 318 20.17 -3.34 6.45
C PHE A 318 20.00 -1.92 5.88
N ALA A 319 19.58 -0.96 6.71
CA ALA A 319 19.42 0.43 6.28
C ALA A 319 20.76 1.09 5.95
N ALA A 320 21.79 0.81 6.75
CA ALA A 320 23.13 1.40 6.57
C ALA A 320 23.80 0.89 5.29
N ARG A 321 23.75 -0.42 5.02
CA ARG A 321 24.37 -1.01 3.83
C ARG A 321 23.65 -0.63 2.53
N HIS A 322 22.33 -0.43 2.58
CA HIS A 322 21.50 0.00 1.45
C HIS A 322 21.26 1.51 1.41
N ALA A 323 21.98 2.32 2.19
CA ALA A 323 21.72 3.75 2.32
C ALA A 323 21.73 4.49 0.96
N GLY A 324 22.64 4.13 0.06
CA GLY A 324 22.69 4.70 -1.29
C GLY A 324 21.47 4.32 -2.15
N ALA A 325 20.98 3.08 -2.02
CA ALA A 325 19.80 2.62 -2.73
C ALA A 325 18.54 3.34 -2.23
N PHE A 326 18.37 3.44 -0.90
CA PHE A 326 17.25 4.18 -0.30
C PHE A 326 17.26 5.66 -0.66
N ALA A 327 18.44 6.31 -0.67
CA ALA A 327 18.56 7.70 -1.10
C ALA A 327 18.16 7.88 -2.57
N ALA A 328 18.63 7.00 -3.46
CA ALA A 328 18.26 7.04 -4.88
C ALA A 328 16.75 6.80 -5.09
N MET A 329 16.14 5.88 -4.32
CA MET A 329 14.71 5.64 -4.38
C MET A 329 13.91 6.85 -3.87
N ALA A 330 14.31 7.42 -2.74
CA ALA A 330 13.66 8.61 -2.17
C ALA A 330 13.72 9.80 -3.14
N GLU A 331 14.86 10.03 -3.80
CA GLU A 331 15.03 11.08 -4.80
C GLU A 331 14.12 10.87 -6.02
N ARG A 332 14.12 9.66 -6.58
CA ARG A 332 13.40 9.38 -7.83
C ARG A 332 11.90 9.27 -7.65
N ILE A 333 11.44 8.60 -6.58
CA ILE A 333 10.01 8.48 -6.26
C ILE A 333 9.48 9.82 -5.75
N GLY A 334 10.25 10.50 -4.88
CA GLY A 334 9.97 11.88 -4.47
C GLY A 334 8.65 12.08 -3.72
N LEU A 335 8.13 11.08 -3.02
CA LEU A 335 6.94 11.15 -2.17
C LEU A 335 7.33 11.34 -0.70
N ASP A 336 6.49 12.04 0.07
CA ASP A 336 6.66 12.25 1.51
C ASP A 336 6.54 10.94 2.29
N TYR A 337 5.61 10.09 1.86
CA TYR A 337 5.37 8.75 2.39
C TYR A 337 5.09 7.75 1.27
N PHE A 338 5.80 6.63 1.28
CA PHE A 338 5.44 5.43 0.54
C PHE A 338 6.00 4.21 1.27
N ALA A 339 5.63 3.01 0.84
CA ALA A 339 6.30 1.79 1.29
C ALA A 339 6.73 0.95 0.09
N MET A 340 7.56 -0.04 0.36
CA MET A 340 8.05 -0.97 -0.64
C MET A 340 8.13 -2.38 -0.08
N ASP A 341 7.94 -3.37 -0.94
CA ASP A 341 8.38 -4.73 -0.68
C ASP A 341 9.71 -4.96 -1.42
N CYS A 342 10.72 -5.42 -0.70
CA CYS A 342 12.08 -5.60 -1.22
C CYS A 342 12.79 -6.80 -0.59
N ALA A 343 13.95 -7.15 -1.13
CA ALA A 343 14.85 -8.17 -0.61
C ALA A 343 16.31 -7.78 -0.87
N GLU A 344 17.24 -8.60 -0.40
CA GLU A 344 18.64 -8.50 -0.75
C GLU A 344 19.03 -9.67 -1.67
N THR A 345 19.70 -9.37 -2.77
CA THR A 345 20.25 -10.39 -3.68
C THR A 345 21.55 -10.98 -3.12
N PRO A 346 21.99 -12.17 -3.58
CA PRO A 346 23.25 -12.77 -3.14
C PRO A 346 24.50 -11.89 -3.37
N ASP A 347 24.47 -11.00 -4.37
CA ASP A 347 25.52 -10.02 -4.66
C ASP A 347 25.35 -8.69 -3.90
N GLY A 348 24.37 -8.60 -3.00
CA GLY A 348 24.20 -7.48 -2.07
C GLY A 348 23.47 -6.26 -2.63
N GLN A 349 22.72 -6.40 -3.72
CA GLN A 349 21.86 -5.33 -4.23
C GLN A 349 20.48 -5.34 -3.55
N LEU A 350 19.85 -4.16 -3.43
CA LEU A 350 18.48 -4.04 -2.96
C LEU A 350 17.52 -4.43 -4.10
N LEU A 351 16.96 -5.64 -4.05
CA LEU A 351 15.93 -6.09 -4.98
C LEU A 351 14.58 -5.46 -4.63
N VAL A 352 14.00 -4.68 -5.54
CA VAL A 352 12.67 -4.07 -5.34
C VAL A 352 11.62 -4.85 -6.10
N PHE A 353 10.54 -5.25 -5.43
CA PHE A 353 9.39 -5.95 -6.02
C PHE A 353 8.25 -5.00 -6.38
N GLU A 354 7.99 -4.03 -5.51
CA GLU A 354 6.97 -3.00 -5.66
C GLU A 354 7.23 -1.84 -4.71
N ALA A 355 6.74 -0.67 -5.07
CA ALA A 355 6.62 0.49 -4.19
C ALA A 355 5.24 1.11 -4.41
N ASP A 356 4.52 1.39 -3.33
CA ASP A 356 3.17 1.94 -3.36
C ASP A 356 2.91 2.76 -2.08
N THR A 357 1.95 3.66 -2.12
CA THR A 357 1.44 4.35 -0.94
C THR A 357 0.45 3.50 -0.16
N ALA A 358 -0.41 2.73 -0.84
CA ALA A 358 -1.51 1.95 -0.23
C ALA A 358 -1.06 0.59 0.35
N MET A 359 0.10 0.57 1.00
CA MET A 359 0.60 -0.62 1.71
C MET A 359 0.31 -0.51 3.20
N ILE A 360 -0.30 -1.55 3.77
CA ILE A 360 -0.73 -1.55 5.17
C ILE A 360 0.48 -1.61 6.12
N VAL A 361 0.52 -0.67 7.07
CA VAL A 361 1.43 -0.62 8.23
C VAL A 361 0.57 -0.47 9.48
N HIS A 362 0.62 -1.43 10.41
CA HIS A 362 -0.29 -1.50 11.56
C HIS A 362 0.40 -2.12 12.77
N ALA A 363 -0.13 -1.88 13.98
CA ALA A 363 0.35 -2.45 15.24
C ALA A 363 -0.54 -3.57 15.81
N MET A 364 -1.45 -4.13 15.00
CA MET A 364 -2.44 -5.13 15.42
C MET A 364 -1.88 -6.54 15.71
N ASP A 365 -0.63 -6.83 15.33
CA ASP A 365 -0.02 -8.15 15.52
C ASP A 365 -0.01 -8.55 17.02
N PRO A 366 -0.36 -9.81 17.36
CA PRO A 366 -0.53 -10.26 18.73
C PRO A 366 0.80 -10.21 19.52
N PRO A 367 0.89 -9.45 20.63
CA PRO A 367 2.15 -9.20 21.34
C PRO A 367 2.71 -10.43 22.07
N ASP A 368 1.87 -11.42 22.38
CA ASP A 368 2.28 -12.72 22.92
C ASP A 368 3.03 -13.57 21.88
N ILE A 369 2.81 -13.32 20.59
CA ILE A 369 3.48 -14.02 19.48
C ILE A 369 4.62 -13.18 18.90
N PHE A 370 4.39 -11.88 18.72
CA PHE A 370 5.28 -10.91 18.06
C PHE A 370 5.62 -9.72 18.97
N PRO A 371 6.27 -9.93 20.13
CA PRO A 371 6.47 -8.88 21.14
C PRO A 371 7.31 -7.68 20.65
N TYR A 372 8.14 -7.89 19.62
CA TYR A 372 9.02 -6.86 19.04
C TYR A 372 8.31 -5.93 18.04
N LYS A 373 7.13 -6.31 17.52
CA LYS A 373 6.47 -5.55 16.46
C LYS A 373 5.83 -4.26 16.95
N ALA A 374 5.03 -4.30 18.02
CA ALA A 374 4.34 -3.10 18.50
C ALA A 374 5.31 -1.94 18.85
N PRO A 375 6.45 -2.16 19.54
CA PRO A 375 7.47 -1.12 19.72
C PRO A 375 8.00 -0.54 18.41
N GLN A 376 8.27 -1.40 17.41
CA GLN A 376 8.76 -0.95 16.10
C GLN A 376 7.69 -0.14 15.34
N MET A 377 6.41 -0.57 15.36
CA MET A 377 5.34 0.16 14.67
C MET A 377 5.13 1.54 15.25
N ARG A 378 5.20 1.69 16.58
CA ARG A 378 5.16 3.00 17.23
C ARG A 378 6.31 3.92 16.80
N ARG A 379 7.49 3.39 16.47
CA ARG A 379 8.59 4.20 15.90
C ARG A 379 8.22 4.74 14.52
N ILE A 380 7.59 3.92 13.67
CA ILE A 380 7.11 4.32 12.34
C ILE A 380 6.02 5.38 12.46
N PHE A 381 5.01 5.13 13.29
CA PHE A 381 3.90 6.07 13.51
C PHE A 381 4.43 7.41 14.02
N LYS A 382 5.34 7.38 15.01
CA LYS A 382 5.99 8.59 15.50
C LYS A 382 6.78 9.32 14.40
N ALA A 383 7.51 8.61 13.54
CA ALA A 383 8.25 9.23 12.45
C ALA A 383 7.33 9.96 11.46
N PHE A 384 6.20 9.34 11.10
CA PHE A 384 5.17 9.94 10.25
C PHE A 384 4.54 11.17 10.92
N GLN A 385 4.14 11.06 12.18
CA GLN A 385 3.56 12.17 12.95
C GLN A 385 4.57 13.33 13.10
N ASP A 386 5.84 13.03 13.36
CA ASP A 386 6.90 14.04 13.49
C ASP A 386 7.19 14.75 12.16
N MET A 387 7.04 14.06 11.01
CA MET A 387 7.10 14.69 9.68
C MET A 387 6.01 15.75 9.55
N LEU A 388 4.76 15.41 9.87
CA LEU A 388 3.64 16.36 9.82
C LEU A 388 3.87 17.57 10.76
N ARG A 389 4.39 17.33 11.98
CA ARG A 389 4.75 18.41 12.92
C ARG A 389 5.78 19.36 12.35
N ARG A 390 6.85 18.84 11.75
CA ARG A 390 7.91 19.67 11.12
C ARG A 390 7.34 20.53 10.00
N ILE A 391 6.48 19.97 9.17
CA ILE A 391 5.83 20.69 8.06
C ILE A 391 4.95 21.83 8.58
N LYS A 392 4.12 21.58 9.59
CA LYS A 392 3.29 22.63 10.22
C LYS A 392 4.15 23.75 10.83
N GLN A 393 5.24 23.39 11.51
CA GLN A 393 6.16 24.36 12.11
C GLN A 393 6.82 25.23 11.03
N ALA A 394 7.28 24.63 9.93
CA ALA A 394 7.90 25.37 8.82
C ALA A 394 6.94 26.33 8.12
N LYS A 395 5.63 26.05 8.11
CA LYS A 395 4.59 26.95 7.58
C LYS A 395 4.27 28.13 8.51
N SER A 396 4.54 27.97 9.80
CA SER A 396 4.26 28.97 10.83
C SER A 396 5.44 29.90 11.12
N ALA A 397 6.63 29.56 10.61
CA ALA A 397 7.85 30.35 10.67
C ALA A 397 7.96 31.27 9.44
#